data_AF-A0A6H1ZWJ6-F1
#
_entry.id   AF-A0A6H1ZWJ6-F1
#
_cell.length_a   1.000
_cell.length_b   1.000
_cell.length_c   1.000
_cell.angle_alpha   90.00
_cell.angle_beta   90.00
_cell.angle_gamma   90.00
#
_symmetry.space_group_name_H-M   'P 1'
#
loop_
_entity.id
_entity.type
_entity.pdbx_description
1 polymer ?
#
loop_
_entity_poly.entity_id
_entity_poly.type
_entity_poly.pdbx_seq_one_letter_code
_entity_poly.pdbx_strand_id
1 'polypeptide(L)'
;MNARQLGRFSITNDMLINQPEVVAEIFAILKIIPVRAEQMFATDTIEYTAISERFEEVLRGHIPPLYKFNIDQSEAGNVELVEVERVVE
;
A
#
# COMPACT_ATOMS: atom_id res chain seq x y z
N MET A 1 3.02 -13.43 -19.54
CA MET A 1 2.59 -14.35 -18.47
C MET A 1 2.48 -13.50 -17.22
N ASN A 2 1.31 -13.45 -16.59
CA ASN A 2 0.95 -12.53 -15.49
C ASN A 2 1.94 -12.62 -14.31
N ALA A 3 2.88 -11.67 -14.21
CA ALA A 3 3.67 -11.49 -13.01
C ALA A 3 2.71 -11.14 -11.87
N ARG A 4 2.66 -11.96 -10.83
CA ARG A 4 1.85 -11.66 -9.63
C ARG A 4 2.66 -10.71 -8.77
N GLN A 5 2.69 -9.44 -9.16
CA GLN A 5 3.31 -8.37 -8.37
C GLN A 5 2.40 -8.02 -7.19
N LEU A 6 2.32 -8.95 -6.25
CA LEU A 6 1.48 -8.86 -5.06
C LEU A 6 2.29 -8.29 -3.90
N GLY A 7 1.67 -7.37 -3.17
CA GLY A 7 2.24 -6.80 -1.96
C GLY A 7 1.18 -6.72 -0.87
N ARG A 8 1.66 -6.67 0.36
CA ARG A 8 0.88 -6.31 1.55
C ARG A 8 1.33 -4.95 2.05
N PHE A 9 0.42 -4.16 2.57
CA PHE A 9 0.71 -2.92 3.27
C PHE A 9 -0.44 -2.60 4.22
N SER A 10 -0.24 -1.69 5.16
CA SER A 10 -1.28 -1.26 6.10
C SER A 10 -1.50 0.25 6.02
N ILE A 11 -2.75 0.67 6.21
CA ILE A 11 -3.14 2.07 6.35
C ILE A 11 -3.91 2.21 7.66
N THR A 12 -3.65 3.26 8.43
CA THR A 12 -4.37 3.53 9.69
C THR A 12 -5.81 3.96 9.41
N ASN A 13 -6.75 3.61 10.28
CA ASN A 13 -8.14 4.07 10.13
C ASN A 13 -8.23 5.60 10.19
N ASP A 14 -7.40 6.25 11.01
CA ASP A 14 -7.30 7.70 11.07
C ASP A 14 -7.04 8.32 9.68
N MET A 15 -6.06 7.80 8.93
CA MET A 15 -5.74 8.30 7.60
C MET A 15 -6.88 8.06 6.60
N LEU A 16 -7.55 6.92 6.68
CA LEU A 16 -8.71 6.62 5.82
C LEU A 16 -9.92 7.51 6.09
N ILE A 17 -10.15 7.88 7.35
CA ILE A 17 -11.31 8.68 7.77
C ILE A 17 -11.05 10.16 7.57
N ASN A 18 -9.87 10.63 7.95
CA ASN A 18 -9.55 12.06 8.02
C ASN A 18 -8.83 12.58 6.78
N GLN A 19 -8.18 11.70 6.00
CA GLN A 19 -7.41 12.05 4.80
C GLN A 19 -7.63 11.06 3.63
N PRO A 20 -8.89 10.72 3.27
CA PRO A 20 -9.19 9.73 2.24
C PRO A 20 -8.61 10.10 0.86
N GLU A 21 -8.49 11.39 0.55
CA GLU A 21 -7.88 11.91 -0.68
C GLU A 21 -6.41 11.54 -0.80
N VAL A 22 -5.66 11.58 0.29
CA VAL A 22 -4.25 11.18 0.32
C VAL A 22 -4.14 9.68 0.04
N VAL A 23 -5.02 8.87 0.65
CA VAL A 23 -5.07 7.43 0.38
C VAL A 23 -5.38 7.13 -1.08
N ALA A 24 -6.36 7.84 -1.65
CA ALA A 24 -6.73 7.69 -3.06
C ALA A 24 -5.57 8.07 -3.99
N GLU A 25 -4.83 9.14 -3.68
CA GLU A 25 -3.68 9.59 -4.45
C GLU A 25 -2.52 8.60 -4.40
N ILE A 26 -2.21 8.05 -3.22
CA ILE A 26 -1.24 6.95 -3.07
C ILE A 26 -1.61 5.77 -3.98
N PHE A 27 -2.89 5.38 -3.96
CA PHE A 27 -3.36 4.26 -4.78
C PHE A 27 -3.23 4.56 -6.27
N ALA A 28 -3.48 5.81 -6.68
CA ALA A 28 -3.31 6.24 -8.06
C ALA A 28 -1.84 6.24 -8.49
N ILE A 29 -0.94 6.85 -7.70
CA ILE A 29 0.50 6.95 -7.99
C ILE A 29 1.13 5.56 -8.08
N LEU A 30 0.78 4.68 -7.16
CA LEU A 30 1.30 3.31 -7.12
C LEU A 30 0.55 2.36 -8.05
N LYS A 31 -0.52 2.81 -8.73
CA LYS A 31 -1.43 1.95 -9.51
C LYS A 31 -1.86 0.70 -8.74
N ILE A 32 -2.22 0.89 -7.47
CA ILE A 32 -2.62 -0.19 -6.56
C ILE A 32 -4.02 -0.68 -6.93
N ILE A 33 -4.15 -1.99 -7.07
CA ILE A 33 -5.44 -2.68 -7.18
C ILE A 33 -5.60 -3.57 -5.96
N PRO A 34 -6.39 -3.17 -4.95
CA PRO A 34 -6.68 -3.99 -3.79
C PRO A 34 -7.39 -5.28 -4.21
N VAL A 35 -6.92 -6.42 -3.72
CA VAL A 35 -7.58 -7.72 -3.90
C VAL A 35 -8.18 -8.26 -2.61
N ARG A 36 -7.68 -7.78 -1.46
CA ARG A 36 -8.20 -8.06 -0.12
C ARG A 36 -7.92 -6.88 0.79
N ALA A 37 -8.86 -6.56 1.67
CA ALA A 37 -8.71 -5.58 2.73
C ALA A 37 -9.27 -6.17 4.03
N GLU A 38 -8.51 -6.08 5.12
CA GLU A 38 -8.87 -6.66 6.41
C GLU A 38 -8.65 -5.66 7.53
N GLN A 39 -9.66 -5.46 8.38
CA GLN A 39 -9.55 -4.63 9.56
C GLN A 39 -8.76 -5.35 10.65
N MET A 40 -7.66 -4.76 11.09
CA MET A 40 -6.88 -5.19 12.24
C MET A 40 -7.27 -4.36 13.47
N PHE A 41 -8.14 -4.91 14.29
CA PHE A 41 -8.63 -4.22 15.50
C PHE A 41 -7.54 -3.96 16.54
N ALA A 42 -6.50 -4.81 16.61
CA ALA A 42 -5.43 -4.67 17.59
C ALA A 42 -4.54 -3.45 17.32
N THR A 43 -4.40 -3.05 16.05
CA THR A 43 -3.51 -1.98 15.60
C THR A 43 -4.26 -0.77 15.01
N ASP A 44 -5.58 -0.82 14.95
CA ASP A 44 -6.44 0.17 14.31
C ASP A 44 -6.02 0.50 12.86
N THR A 45 -5.71 -0.54 12.09
CA THR A 45 -5.28 -0.45 10.69
C THR A 45 -6.14 -1.31 9.79
N ILE A 46 -6.21 -0.95 8.50
CA ILE A 46 -6.64 -1.85 7.44
C ILE A 46 -5.40 -2.41 6.76
N GLU A 47 -5.27 -3.73 6.76
CA GLU A 47 -4.27 -4.46 5.99
C GLU A 47 -4.80 -4.75 4.59
N TYR A 48 -4.03 -4.32 3.59
CA TYR A 48 -4.33 -4.56 2.19
C TYR A 48 -3.42 -5.64 1.64
N THR A 49 -3.99 -6.54 0.85
CA THR A 49 -3.24 -7.29 -0.18
C THR A 49 -3.63 -6.71 -1.52
N ALA A 50 -2.65 -6.34 -2.34
CA ALA A 50 -2.89 -5.64 -3.60
C ALA A 50 -1.89 -6.01 -4.70
N ILE A 51 -2.25 -5.67 -5.93
CA ILE A 51 -1.40 -5.77 -7.12
C ILE A 51 -0.88 -4.38 -7.47
N SER A 52 0.41 -4.25 -7.80
CA SER A 52 1.01 -3.02 -8.34
C SER A 52 2.24 -3.35 -9.17
N GLU A 53 2.46 -2.61 -10.26
CA GLU A 53 3.70 -2.69 -11.05
C GLU A 53 4.97 -2.30 -10.26
N ARG A 54 4.80 -1.64 -9.10
CA ARG A 54 5.89 -1.25 -8.19
C ARG A 54 6.28 -2.35 -7.20
N PHE A 55 5.50 -3.44 -7.11
CA PHE A 55 5.83 -4.57 -6.24
C PHE A 55 6.70 -5.59 -6.98
N GLU A 56 7.52 -6.30 -6.22
CA GLU A 56 8.28 -7.45 -6.71
C GLU A 56 7.32 -8.57 -7.15
N GLU A 57 7.75 -9.34 -8.14
CA GLU A 57 7.01 -10.54 -8.54
C GLU A 57 7.06 -11.60 -7.44
N VAL A 58 5.90 -12.13 -7.07
CA VAL A 58 5.77 -13.17 -6.06
C VAL A 58 5.55 -14.52 -6.73
N LEU A 59 6.47 -15.45 -6.49
CA LEU A 59 6.36 -16.83 -6.95
C LEU A 59 5.11 -17.51 -6.35
N ARG A 60 4.53 -18.46 -7.09
CA ARG A 60 3.38 -19.24 -6.57
C ARG A 60 3.76 -19.94 -5.26
N GLY A 61 2.82 -19.95 -4.32
CA GLY A 61 3.01 -20.56 -3.00
C GLY A 61 3.81 -19.70 -2.01
N HIS A 62 4.35 -18.55 -2.43
CA HIS A 62 5.02 -17.63 -1.53
C HIS A 62 4.04 -16.63 -0.92
N ILE A 63 4.38 -16.17 0.28
CA ILE A 63 3.64 -15.11 0.97
C ILE A 63 4.00 -13.78 0.30
N PRO A 64 3.01 -12.94 -0.07
CA PRO A 64 3.30 -11.61 -0.60
C PRO A 64 4.12 -10.77 0.39
N PRO A 65 5.19 -10.08 -0.07
CA PRO A 65 6.01 -9.24 0.80
C PRO A 65 5.21 -8.09 1.43
N LEU A 66 5.64 -7.66 2.62
CA LEU A 66 5.15 -6.44 3.25
C LEU A 66 5.90 -5.23 2.70
N TYR A 67 5.19 -4.15 2.42
CA TYR A 67 5.73 -2.89 1.94
C TYR A 67 5.36 -1.74 2.86
N LYS A 68 6.26 -0.77 2.95
CA LYS A 68 6.04 0.53 3.56
C LYS A 68 6.19 1.61 2.48
N PHE A 69 5.30 2.60 2.52
CA PHE A 69 5.36 3.76 1.64
C PHE A 69 5.82 4.97 2.43
N ASN A 70 6.85 5.64 1.94
CA ASN A 70 7.26 6.95 2.45
C ASN A 70 6.70 8.01 1.51
N ILE A 71 5.96 8.95 2.08
CA ILE A 71 5.15 9.92 1.35
C ILE A 71 5.47 11.29 1.91
N ASP A 72 5.81 12.22 1.02
CA ASP A 72 5.98 13.63 1.36
C ASP A 72 4.74 14.39 0.89
N GLN A 73 4.20 15.20 1.79
CA GLN A 73 3.10 16.11 1.47
C GLN A 73 3.68 17.51 1.32
N SER A 74 3.57 18.08 0.12
CA SER A 74 3.98 19.46 -0.11
C SER A 74 3.03 20.45 0.57
N GLU A 75 3.49 21.68 0.84
CA GLU A 75 2.63 22.76 1.39
C GLU A 75 1.42 23.09 0.49
N ALA A 76 1.49 22.75 -0.80
CA ALA A 76 0.40 22.90 -1.76
C ALA A 76 -0.65 21.78 -1.68
N GLY A 77 -0.47 20.80 -0.79
CA GLY A 77 -1.35 19.65 -0.62
C GLY A 77 -1.13 18.51 -1.61
N ASN A 78 -0.16 18.61 -2.51
CA ASN A 78 0.20 17.51 -3.42
C ASN A 78 0.91 16.40 -2.65
N VAL A 79 0.56 15.16 -2.95
CA VAL A 79 1.17 13.97 -2.37
C VAL A 79 2.24 13.44 -3.31
N GLU A 80 3.49 13.42 -2.85
CA GLU A 80 4.60 12.85 -3.59
C GLU A 80 5.05 11.55 -2.93
N LEU A 81 5.05 10.47 -3.71
CA LEU A 81 5.63 9.21 -3.27
C LEU A 81 7.15 9.31 -3.32
N VAL A 82 7.79 9.22 -2.16
CA VAL A 82 9.24 9.27 -2.03
C VAL A 82 9.83 7.88 -2.27
N GLU A 83 9.30 6.87 -1.60
CA GLU A 83 9.88 5.53 -1.64
C GLU A 83 8.86 4.42 -1.36
N VAL A 84 9.12 3.26 -1.97
CA VAL A 84 8.42 2.00 -1.69
C VAL A 84 9.45 1.00 -1.21
N GLU A 85 9.41 0.68 0.07
CA GLU A 85 10.38 -0.21 0.71
C GLU A 85 9.74 -1.55 1.07
N ARG A 86 10.40 -2.65 0.74
CA ARG A 86 10.03 -3.97 1.26
C ARG A 86 10.52 -4.08 2.70
N VAL A 87 9.61 -4.42 3.61
CA VAL A 87 9.95 -4.72 5.00
C VAL A 87 10.47 -6.17 5.08
N VAL A 88 11.67 -6.33 5.64
CA VAL A 88 12.24 -7.66 5.95
C VAL A 88 11.95 -7.94 7.41
N GLU A 89 11.07 -8.93 7.66
CA GLU A 89 10.79 -9.48 8.99
C GLU A 89 11.86 -10.49 9.43
#